data_AF-A0A533B9Q0-F1
#
_entry.id   AF-A0A533B9Q0-F1
#
_cell.length_a   1.000
_cell.length_b   1.000
_cell.length_c   1.000
_cell.angle_alpha   90.00
_cell.angle_beta   90.00
_cell.angle_gamma   90.00
#
_symmetry.space_group_name_H-M   'P 1'
#
loop_
_entity.id
_entity.type
_entity.pdbx_description
1 polymer ?
#
loop_
_entity_poly.entity_id
_entity_poly.type
_entity_poly.pdbx_seq_one_letter_code
_entity_poly.pdbx_strand_id
1 'polypeptide(L)'
;MRNRCWAASLGGCSEKLSREHIISAAFFEGNNIKAAGFDWTGDKVAEISLKNAVVKVLCKSHNSKLSELDTEIRKISECFSQFNQAVVGGADSSKHSNQFVGQVNGVKFERWLLKTTLNVICASPKKYISFWPDEFLASLVFGKIKFDYHTGMGLYFIHPNLYGNLVSSWNFVNVRPAILTIEGDTGLIGAIISFWGMPFFLKVAASTENLCLNVKGLT
;
A
#
# COMPACT_ATOMS: atom_id res chain seq x y z
N MET A 1 1.40 -18.93 -19.74
CA MET A 1 1.80 -17.60 -19.19
C MET A 1 1.23 -17.34 -17.78
N ARG A 2 1.37 -18.28 -16.82
CA ARG A 2 0.82 -18.12 -15.45
C ARG A 2 1.75 -17.34 -14.50
N ASN A 3 3.05 -17.20 -14.80
CA ASN A 3 4.06 -16.76 -13.83
C ASN A 3 4.33 -15.23 -13.76
N ARG A 4 3.39 -14.38 -14.22
CA ARG A 4 3.60 -12.91 -14.17
C ARG A 4 2.45 -12.13 -13.51
N CYS A 5 1.34 -12.80 -13.21
CA CYS A 5 0.26 -12.23 -12.42
C CYS A 5 0.48 -12.66 -10.98
N TRP A 6 0.67 -11.73 -10.05
CA TRP A 6 0.89 -12.13 -8.65
C TRP A 6 -0.32 -12.84 -8.06
N ALA A 7 -1.53 -12.55 -8.55
CA ALA A 7 -2.77 -13.25 -8.18
C ALA A 7 -2.99 -14.59 -8.92
N ALA A 8 -1.99 -15.16 -9.57
CA ALA A 8 -2.16 -16.38 -10.37
C ALA A 8 -2.56 -17.62 -9.54
N SER A 9 -2.22 -17.64 -8.24
CA SER A 9 -2.65 -18.65 -7.27
C SER A 9 -4.18 -18.79 -7.19
N LEU A 10 -4.93 -17.72 -7.45
CA LEU A 10 -6.39 -17.73 -7.42
C LEU A 10 -7.06 -18.34 -8.67
N GLY A 11 -6.28 -18.75 -9.67
CA GLY A 11 -6.80 -19.22 -10.97
C GLY A 11 -7.43 -18.11 -11.82
N GLY A 12 -8.03 -18.45 -12.96
CA GLY A 12 -8.81 -17.48 -13.76
C GLY A 12 -8.02 -16.33 -14.41
N CYS A 13 -6.70 -16.48 -14.58
CA CYS A 13 -5.87 -15.50 -15.27
C CYS A 13 -6.26 -15.33 -16.74
N SER A 14 -6.35 -14.08 -17.20
CA SER A 14 -6.40 -13.78 -18.63
C SER A 14 -5.01 -13.85 -19.26
N GLU A 15 -4.94 -14.04 -20.57
CA GLU A 15 -3.66 -14.05 -21.32
C GLU A 15 -2.94 -12.69 -21.34
N LYS A 16 -3.69 -11.60 -21.20
CA LYS A 16 -3.15 -10.23 -21.27
C LYS A 16 -2.83 -9.69 -19.88
N LEU A 17 -1.61 -9.15 -19.72
CA LEU A 17 -1.23 -8.36 -18.54
C LEU A 17 -1.79 -6.94 -18.62
N SER A 18 -2.18 -6.40 -17.47
CA SER A 18 -2.54 -4.98 -17.30
C SER A 18 -1.28 -4.13 -17.13
N ARG A 19 -1.32 -2.88 -17.59
CA ARG A 19 -0.35 -1.84 -17.19
C ARG A 19 -0.98 -1.10 -16.02
N GLU A 20 -0.78 -1.63 -14.82
CA GLU A 20 -1.39 -1.11 -13.61
C GLU A 20 -0.45 -0.09 -12.96
N HIS A 21 -0.98 1.00 -12.40
CA HIS A 21 -0.14 1.90 -11.62
C HIS A 21 0.34 1.18 -10.37
N ILE A 22 1.63 1.30 -10.04
CA ILE A 22 2.21 0.65 -8.84
C ILE A 22 1.39 1.05 -7.61
N ILE A 23 1.03 2.34 -7.55
CA ILE A 23 0.14 2.96 -6.59
C ILE A 23 -0.96 3.63 -7.41
N SER A 24 -2.22 3.38 -7.08
CA SER A 24 -3.36 3.79 -7.91
C SER A 24 -3.31 5.28 -8.26
N ALA A 25 -3.45 5.62 -9.54
CA ALA A 25 -3.41 6.99 -10.01
C ALA A 25 -4.43 7.92 -9.33
N ALA A 26 -5.57 7.36 -8.89
CA ALA A 26 -6.60 8.07 -8.13
C ALA A 26 -6.10 8.64 -6.78
N PHE A 27 -4.94 8.20 -6.31
CA PHE A 27 -4.30 8.67 -5.08
C PHE A 27 -3.59 10.02 -5.25
N PHE A 28 -3.10 10.34 -6.46
CA PHE A 28 -2.23 11.50 -6.68
C PHE A 28 -2.98 12.66 -7.33
N GLU A 29 -2.58 13.88 -6.97
CA GLU A 29 -2.99 15.09 -7.68
C GLU A 29 -1.91 15.50 -8.69
N GLY A 30 -2.32 15.75 -9.93
CA GLY A 30 -1.42 16.14 -11.01
C GLY A 30 -0.75 14.95 -11.74
N ASN A 31 0.23 15.28 -12.58
CA ASN A 31 0.81 14.32 -13.54
C ASN A 31 2.17 13.76 -13.12
N ASN A 32 2.75 14.25 -12.02
CA ASN A 32 4.07 13.84 -11.52
C ASN A 32 3.98 13.44 -10.05
N ILE A 33 4.77 12.43 -9.68
CA ILE A 33 4.84 11.90 -8.32
C ILE A 33 6.30 11.82 -7.86
N LYS A 34 6.52 11.92 -6.54
CA LYS A 34 7.81 11.67 -5.92
C LYS A 34 7.80 10.29 -5.27
N ALA A 35 8.77 9.45 -5.66
CA ALA A 35 8.85 8.07 -5.24
C ALA A 35 10.28 7.71 -4.79
N ALA A 36 10.41 6.84 -3.80
CA ALA A 36 11.67 6.30 -3.29
C ALA A 36 11.49 4.83 -2.87
N GLY A 37 12.57 4.07 -2.81
CA GLY A 37 12.57 2.70 -2.31
C GLY A 37 12.31 1.61 -3.36
N PHE A 38 12.31 1.96 -4.65
CA PHE A 38 12.14 1.05 -5.79
C PHE A 38 13.49 0.65 -6.39
N ASP A 39 13.54 -0.45 -7.15
CA ASP A 39 14.77 -0.92 -7.84
C ASP A 39 15.43 0.16 -8.71
N TRP A 40 14.65 1.09 -9.27
CA TRP A 40 15.11 2.16 -10.15
C TRP A 40 15.40 3.49 -9.42
N THR A 41 14.99 3.65 -8.16
CA THR A 41 15.30 4.83 -7.33
C THR A 41 16.34 4.57 -6.25
N GLY A 42 16.50 3.32 -5.81
CA GLY A 42 17.22 3.01 -4.58
C GLY A 42 16.58 3.75 -3.40
N ASP A 43 17.41 4.36 -2.55
CA ASP A 43 16.95 5.16 -1.41
C ASP A 43 16.75 6.65 -1.73
N LYS A 44 17.01 7.07 -2.98
CA LYS A 44 16.84 8.47 -3.39
C LYS A 44 15.40 8.74 -3.78
N VAL A 45 14.93 9.95 -3.50
CA VAL A 45 13.64 10.42 -4.02
C VAL A 45 13.82 10.83 -5.49
N ALA A 46 13.03 10.23 -6.38
CA ALA A 46 12.96 10.59 -7.78
C ALA A 46 11.57 11.11 -8.13
N GLU A 47 11.50 12.12 -8.99
CA GLU A 47 10.25 12.57 -9.59
C GLU A 47 10.02 11.82 -10.91
N ILE A 48 8.85 11.21 -11.06
CA ILE A 48 8.45 10.52 -12.27
C ILE A 48 7.05 10.95 -12.70
N SER A 49 6.77 10.86 -14.00
CA SER A 49 5.40 11.04 -14.47
C SER A 49 4.53 9.87 -14.01
N LEU A 50 3.29 10.17 -13.65
CA LEU A 50 2.30 9.19 -13.21
C LEU A 50 2.07 8.11 -14.29
N LYS A 51 2.11 8.51 -15.57
CA LYS A 51 2.05 7.61 -16.73
C LYS A 51 3.14 6.54 -16.75
N ASN A 52 4.31 6.86 -16.18
CA ASN A 52 5.46 5.97 -16.11
C ASN A 52 5.51 5.15 -14.81
N ALA A 53 4.70 5.51 -13.80
CA ALA A 53 4.57 4.79 -12.53
C ALA A 53 3.72 3.50 -12.67
N VAL A 54 3.92 2.73 -13.74
CA VAL A 54 3.12 1.55 -14.09
C VAL A 54 3.95 0.28 -14.15
N VAL A 55 3.31 -0.85 -13.86
CA VAL A 55 3.92 -2.18 -13.78
C VAL A 55 3.00 -3.24 -14.39
N LYS A 56 3.58 -4.34 -14.88
CA LYS A 56 2.87 -5.50 -15.46
C LYS A 56 2.88 -6.71 -14.52
N VAL A 57 2.25 -6.58 -13.35
CA VAL A 57 2.23 -7.62 -12.30
C VAL A 57 0.83 -8.22 -12.04
N LEU A 58 -0.19 -7.73 -12.74
CA LEU A 58 -1.54 -8.28 -12.73
C LEU A 58 -2.03 -8.55 -14.15
N CYS A 59 -2.82 -9.61 -14.33
CA CYS A 59 -3.55 -9.83 -15.58
C CYS A 59 -4.79 -8.92 -15.67
N LYS A 60 -5.31 -8.68 -16.88
CA LYS A 60 -6.51 -7.84 -17.07
C LYS A 60 -7.70 -8.32 -16.24
N SER A 61 -7.97 -9.63 -16.24
CA SER A 61 -9.05 -10.24 -15.45
C SER A 61 -8.94 -9.91 -13.95
N HIS A 62 -7.77 -10.13 -13.36
CA HIS A 62 -7.53 -9.87 -11.94
C HIS A 62 -7.51 -8.39 -11.60
N ASN A 63 -6.91 -7.57 -12.46
CA ASN A 63 -6.87 -6.12 -12.24
C ASN A 63 -8.28 -5.51 -12.24
N SER A 64 -9.12 -5.88 -13.20
CA SER A 64 -10.49 -5.37 -13.30
C SER A 64 -11.34 -5.69 -12.07
N LYS A 65 -11.17 -6.88 -11.48
CA LYS A 65 -11.85 -7.28 -10.24
C LYS A 65 -11.45 -6.43 -9.01
N LEU A 66 -10.30 -5.76 -9.06
CA LEU A 66 -9.81 -4.90 -7.97
C LEU A 66 -10.15 -3.42 -8.17
N SER A 67 -10.85 -3.05 -9.25
CA SER A 67 -11.22 -1.66 -9.56
C SER A 67 -12.07 -0.97 -8.48
N GLU A 68 -12.80 -1.76 -7.67
CA GLU A 68 -13.51 -1.23 -6.51
C GLU A 68 -12.58 -0.64 -5.44
N LEU A 69 -11.35 -1.16 -5.31
CA LEU A 69 -10.35 -0.66 -4.37
C LEU A 69 -9.81 0.69 -4.85
N ASP A 70 -9.61 0.83 -6.15
CA ASP A 70 -9.19 2.10 -6.78
C ASP A 70 -10.29 3.17 -6.71
N THR A 71 -11.55 2.75 -6.62
CA THR A 71 -12.67 3.67 -6.37
C THR A 71 -12.70 4.13 -4.93
N GLU A 72 -12.38 3.25 -3.97
CA GLU A 72 -12.35 3.64 -2.57
C GLU A 72 -11.19 4.58 -2.25
N ILE A 73 -10.00 4.34 -2.80
CA ILE A 73 -8.86 5.24 -2.58
C ILE A 73 -9.09 6.63 -3.18
N ARG A 74 -9.88 6.73 -4.26
CA ARG A 74 -10.27 8.03 -4.82
C ARG A 74 -11.07 8.85 -3.82
N LYS A 75 -12.03 8.22 -3.13
CA LYS A 75 -12.80 8.88 -2.07
C LYS A 75 -11.90 9.37 -0.96
N ILE A 76 -10.93 8.55 -0.54
CA ILE A 76 -9.93 8.94 0.47
C ILE A 76 -9.15 10.16 -0.03
N SER A 77 -8.63 10.14 -1.26
CA SER A 77 -7.93 11.28 -1.88
C SER A 77 -8.77 12.56 -1.89
N GLU A 78 -10.03 12.47 -2.33
CA GLU A 78 -10.97 13.59 -2.32
C GLU A 78 -11.22 14.12 -0.90
N CYS A 79 -11.35 13.23 0.09
CA CYS A 79 -11.51 13.61 1.49
C CYS A 79 -10.32 14.40 2.02
N PHE A 80 -9.10 13.95 1.72
CA PHE A 80 -7.89 14.62 2.17
C PHE A 80 -7.66 15.95 1.44
N SER A 81 -7.94 16.01 0.14
CA SER A 81 -7.87 17.26 -0.63
C SER A 81 -8.80 18.34 -0.04
N GLN A 82 -10.05 17.97 0.29
CA GLN A 82 -11.01 18.88 0.92
C GLN A 82 -10.57 19.32 2.31
N PHE A 83 -10.09 18.39 3.13
CA PHE A 83 -9.53 18.71 4.45
C PHE A 83 -8.38 19.73 4.35
N ASN A 84 -7.48 19.54 3.40
CA ASN A 84 -6.35 20.43 3.20
C ASN A 84 -6.76 21.82 2.72
N GLN A 85 -7.70 21.90 1.78
CA GLN A 85 -8.25 23.19 1.33
C GLN A 85 -8.87 23.96 2.50
N ALA A 86 -9.55 23.27 3.42
CA ALA A 86 -10.11 23.89 4.62
C ALA A 86 -9.04 24.37 5.61
N VAL A 87 -7.94 23.62 5.78
CA VAL A 87 -6.87 23.93 6.76
C VAL A 87 -5.87 24.96 6.23
N VAL A 88 -5.41 24.81 4.98
CA VAL A 88 -4.37 25.66 4.36
C VAL A 88 -4.96 26.88 3.68
N GLY A 89 -6.19 26.80 3.16
CA GLY A 89 -6.84 27.86 2.40
C GLY A 89 -7.29 29.08 3.22
N GLY A 90 -7.00 29.13 4.53
CA GLY A 90 -7.34 30.27 5.37
C GLY A 90 -8.84 30.57 5.40
N ALA A 91 -9.69 29.53 5.36
CA ALA A 91 -11.12 29.69 5.49
C ALA A 91 -11.42 30.43 6.80
N ASP A 92 -12.01 31.61 6.65
CA ASP A 92 -12.48 32.49 7.71
C ASP A 92 -13.11 31.66 8.84
N SER A 93 -12.43 31.59 9.98
CA SER A 93 -12.79 30.78 11.15
C SER A 93 -14.14 31.14 11.76
N SER A 94 -14.82 32.14 11.20
CA SER A 94 -16.18 32.57 11.50
C SER A 94 -17.28 31.76 10.79
N LYS A 95 -16.96 30.92 9.79
CA LYS A 95 -17.92 30.02 9.12
C LYS A 95 -17.71 28.55 9.51
N HIS A 96 -17.73 28.28 10.81
CA HIS A 96 -17.87 26.92 11.32
C HIS A 96 -19.27 26.36 11.04
N SER A 97 -19.51 25.79 9.85
CA SER A 97 -20.60 24.82 9.68
C SER A 97 -20.46 24.04 8.39
N ASN A 98 -19.56 23.06 8.39
CA ASN A 98 -19.94 21.68 8.11
C ASN A 98 -18.75 20.84 8.51
N GLN A 99 -18.92 20.05 9.58
CA GLN A 99 -17.98 19.00 9.93
C GLN A 99 -17.80 18.14 8.68
N PHE A 100 -16.63 18.18 8.06
CA PHE A 100 -16.36 17.34 6.90
C PHE A 100 -16.35 15.88 7.40
N VAL A 101 -17.40 15.13 7.07
CA VAL A 101 -17.51 13.70 7.38
C VAL A 101 -17.28 12.92 6.09
N GLY A 102 -16.01 12.60 5.83
CA GLY A 102 -15.65 11.64 4.80
C GLY A 102 -15.89 10.21 5.32
N GLN A 103 -16.82 9.47 4.70
CA GLN A 103 -17.00 8.05 5.01
C GLN A 103 -16.24 7.18 4.01
N VAL A 104 -15.32 6.38 4.54
CA VAL A 104 -14.50 5.46 3.75
C VAL A 104 -14.62 4.05 4.32
N ASN A 105 -14.57 3.04 3.45
CA ASN A 105 -14.63 1.64 3.83
C ASN A 105 -13.23 1.16 4.25
N GLY A 106 -13.01 1.02 5.56
CA GLY A 106 -11.75 0.57 6.13
C GLY A 106 -11.26 -0.77 5.56
N VAL A 107 -12.15 -1.75 5.37
CA VAL A 107 -11.78 -3.06 4.82
C VAL A 107 -11.27 -2.94 3.38
N LYS A 108 -11.92 -2.12 2.55
CA LYS A 108 -11.44 -1.86 1.18
C LYS A 108 -10.11 -1.11 1.20
N PHE A 109 -9.91 -0.22 2.17
CA PHE A 109 -8.66 0.50 2.31
C PHE A 109 -7.50 -0.42 2.70
N GLU A 110 -7.69 -1.32 3.65
CA GLU A 110 -6.70 -2.34 4.03
C GLU A 110 -6.32 -3.23 2.84
N ARG A 111 -7.33 -3.70 2.10
CA ARG A 111 -7.12 -4.48 0.87
C ARG A 111 -6.36 -3.69 -0.19
N TRP A 112 -6.62 -2.39 -0.32
CA TRP A 112 -5.91 -1.50 -1.23
C TRP A 112 -4.44 -1.30 -0.81
N LEU A 113 -4.16 -1.14 0.48
CA LEU A 113 -2.80 -1.04 1.00
C LEU A 113 -2.02 -2.34 0.79
N LEU A 114 -2.67 -3.50 0.96
CA LEU A 114 -2.06 -4.79 0.64
C LEU A 114 -1.79 -4.92 -0.87
N LYS A 115 -2.77 -4.62 -1.73
CA LYS A 115 -2.59 -4.57 -3.21
C LYS A 115 -1.37 -3.74 -3.56
N THR A 116 -1.28 -2.54 -3.01
CA THR A 116 -0.18 -1.59 -3.24
C THR A 116 1.16 -2.17 -2.80
N THR A 117 1.20 -2.78 -1.62
CA THR A 117 2.40 -3.47 -1.10
C THR A 117 2.86 -4.58 -2.04
N LEU A 118 1.95 -5.46 -2.48
CA LEU A 118 2.29 -6.55 -3.40
C LEU A 118 2.74 -6.02 -4.77
N ASN A 119 2.12 -4.96 -5.28
CA ASN A 119 2.56 -4.29 -6.50
C ASN A 119 4.00 -3.77 -6.37
N VAL A 120 4.34 -3.12 -5.24
CA VAL A 120 5.70 -2.61 -4.98
C VAL A 120 6.71 -3.75 -4.92
N ILE A 121 6.38 -4.83 -4.23
CA ILE A 121 7.26 -6.01 -4.12
C ILE A 121 7.52 -6.61 -5.51
N CYS A 122 6.45 -6.92 -6.25
CA CYS A 122 6.56 -7.54 -7.57
C CYS A 122 7.12 -6.59 -8.64
N ALA A 123 7.08 -5.27 -8.42
CA ALA A 123 7.75 -4.27 -9.26
C ALA A 123 9.26 -4.14 -8.96
N SER A 124 9.73 -4.69 -7.83
CA SER A 124 11.10 -4.55 -7.35
C SER A 124 11.77 -5.92 -7.11
N PRO A 125 11.85 -6.80 -8.13
CA PRO A 125 12.31 -8.17 -7.97
C PRO A 125 13.78 -8.29 -7.55
N LYS A 126 14.62 -7.25 -7.73
CA LYS A 126 16.01 -7.26 -7.25
C LYS A 126 16.10 -7.04 -5.75
N LYS A 127 15.19 -6.24 -5.19
CA LYS A 127 15.12 -5.94 -3.76
C LYS A 127 14.43 -7.04 -2.96
N TYR A 128 13.39 -7.64 -3.52
CA TYR A 128 12.59 -8.68 -2.86
C TYR A 128 12.73 -10.02 -3.59
N ILE A 129 13.97 -10.51 -3.61
CA ILE A 129 14.34 -11.74 -4.30
C ILE A 129 13.50 -12.90 -3.75
N SER A 130 13.04 -13.77 -4.65
CA SER A 130 12.31 -15.01 -4.32
C SER A 130 10.97 -14.82 -3.61
N PHE A 131 10.46 -13.60 -3.46
CA PHE A 131 9.12 -13.39 -2.94
C PHE A 131 8.09 -13.32 -4.07
N TRP A 132 7.10 -14.20 -4.01
CA TRP A 132 5.90 -14.12 -4.83
C TRP A 132 4.66 -14.34 -3.97
N PRO A 133 3.59 -13.54 -4.11
CA PRO A 133 2.41 -13.68 -3.28
C PRO A 133 1.77 -15.06 -3.43
N ASP A 134 1.46 -15.67 -2.29
CA ASP A 134 0.76 -16.95 -2.22
C ASP A 134 -0.77 -16.79 -2.38
N GLU A 135 -1.51 -17.89 -2.24
CA GLU A 135 -2.97 -17.87 -2.29
C GLU A 135 -3.59 -17.09 -1.14
N PHE A 136 -2.99 -17.11 0.05
CA PHE A 136 -3.49 -16.42 1.24
C PHE A 136 -3.47 -14.91 1.05
N LEU A 137 -2.31 -14.34 0.69
CA LEU A 137 -2.16 -12.90 0.44
C LEU A 137 -3.05 -12.43 -0.71
N ALA A 138 -3.16 -13.23 -1.78
CA ALA A 138 -4.06 -12.91 -2.87
C ALA A 138 -5.53 -12.96 -2.43
N SER A 139 -5.92 -13.96 -1.63
CA SER A 139 -7.29 -14.08 -1.11
C SER A 139 -7.68 -12.92 -0.20
N LEU A 140 -6.75 -12.39 0.60
CA LEU A 140 -6.96 -11.16 1.38
C LEU A 140 -7.26 -9.97 0.48
N VAL A 141 -6.41 -9.70 -0.53
CA VAL A 141 -6.62 -8.56 -1.45
C VAL A 141 -7.96 -8.67 -2.20
N PHE A 142 -8.33 -9.87 -2.63
CA PHE A 142 -9.58 -10.12 -3.33
C PHE A 142 -10.80 -10.23 -2.40
N GLY A 143 -10.61 -10.11 -1.08
CA GLY A 143 -11.70 -10.19 -0.10
C GLY A 143 -12.36 -11.56 0.00
N LYS A 144 -11.68 -12.62 -0.49
CA LYS A 144 -12.13 -14.02 -0.33
C LYS A 144 -11.98 -14.48 1.12
N ILE A 145 -10.95 -13.98 1.80
CA ILE A 145 -10.74 -14.07 3.24
C ILE A 145 -10.60 -12.66 3.81
N LYS A 146 -10.90 -12.51 5.11
CA LYS A 146 -10.84 -11.22 5.82
C LYS A 146 -9.56 -11.15 6.65
N PHE A 147 -9.12 -9.93 6.95
CA PHE A 147 -8.13 -9.71 8.00
C PHE A 147 -8.69 -10.21 9.33
N ASP A 148 -7.92 -11.04 10.03
CA ASP A 148 -8.30 -11.53 11.34
C ASP A 148 -7.77 -10.61 12.44
N TYR A 149 -8.62 -9.71 12.89
CA TYR A 149 -8.26 -8.74 13.94
C TYR A 149 -7.98 -9.42 15.30
N HIS A 150 -8.48 -10.63 15.55
CA HIS A 150 -8.23 -11.35 16.80
C HIS A 150 -6.77 -11.82 16.89
N THR A 151 -6.14 -12.07 15.76
CA THR A 151 -4.70 -12.41 15.66
C THR A 151 -3.82 -11.16 15.48
N GLY A 152 -4.45 -9.99 15.52
CA GLY A 152 -3.80 -8.70 15.28
C GLY A 152 -3.36 -8.50 13.84
N MET A 153 -3.99 -9.12 12.86
CA MET A 153 -3.88 -8.67 11.47
C MET A 153 -4.68 -7.38 11.28
N GLY A 154 -4.31 -6.57 10.30
CA GLY A 154 -5.06 -5.36 9.94
C GLY A 154 -4.17 -4.12 9.88
N LEU A 155 -4.83 -2.97 9.76
CA LEU A 155 -4.17 -1.68 9.64
C LEU A 155 -4.10 -0.94 10.98
N TYR A 156 -2.90 -0.45 11.28
CA TYR A 156 -2.60 0.36 12.44
C TYR A 156 -2.15 1.75 11.98
N PHE A 157 -2.72 2.79 12.57
CA PHE A 157 -2.22 4.16 12.42
C PHE A 157 -1.05 4.38 13.37
N ILE A 158 0.08 4.87 12.86
CA ILE A 158 1.22 5.26 13.67
C ILE A 158 1.12 6.76 13.87
N HIS A 159 0.96 7.20 15.12
CA HIS A 159 0.86 8.62 15.40
C HIS A 159 2.16 9.36 15.00
N PRO A 160 2.11 10.40 14.16
CA PRO A 160 3.30 11.04 13.61
C PRO A 160 4.24 11.64 14.67
N ASN A 161 3.71 12.06 15.83
CA ASN A 161 4.56 12.55 16.95
C ASN A 161 5.48 11.48 17.58
N LEU A 162 5.36 10.20 17.21
CA LEU A 162 6.30 9.14 17.63
C LEU A 162 7.58 9.12 16.79
N TYR A 163 7.57 9.73 15.60
CA TYR A 163 8.71 9.84 14.70
C TYR A 163 8.75 11.29 14.21
N GLY A 164 9.43 12.19 14.93
CA GLY A 164 9.44 13.64 14.68
C GLY A 164 9.81 14.08 13.26
N ASN A 165 8.92 13.86 12.29
CA ASN A 165 9.12 14.10 10.87
C ASN A 165 8.02 15.01 10.33
N LEU A 166 8.49 15.97 9.53
CA LEU A 166 7.70 16.95 8.79
C LEU A 166 6.66 16.30 7.88
N VAL A 167 5.51 16.96 7.75
CA VAL A 167 4.50 16.74 6.72
C VAL A 167 5.19 16.64 5.36
N SER A 168 5.29 15.44 4.80
CA SER A 168 5.84 15.24 3.46
C SER A 168 4.82 15.71 2.42
N SER A 169 5.30 16.33 1.34
CA SER A 169 4.50 16.81 0.21
C SER A 169 3.37 15.85 -0.23
N TRP A 170 2.24 16.42 -0.66
CA TRP A 170 1.02 15.74 -1.10
C TRP A 170 1.21 14.57 -2.08
N ASN A 171 2.26 14.62 -2.91
CA ASN A 171 2.56 13.60 -3.92
C ASN A 171 3.72 12.66 -3.53
N PHE A 172 3.96 12.49 -2.23
CA PHE A 172 4.93 11.53 -1.71
C PHE A 172 4.24 10.34 -1.07
N VAL A 173 4.68 9.16 -1.47
CA VAL A 173 4.25 7.89 -0.90
C VAL A 173 5.46 7.00 -0.67
N ASN A 174 5.49 6.39 0.51
CA ASN A 174 6.54 5.47 0.90
C ASN A 174 5.89 4.12 1.24
N VAL A 175 6.40 3.04 0.65
CA VAL A 175 5.94 1.68 0.93
C VAL A 175 7.16 0.85 1.27
N ARG A 176 7.22 0.34 2.50
CA ARG A 176 8.29 -0.51 3.01
C ARG A 176 7.70 -1.85 3.43
N PRO A 177 7.66 -2.83 2.51
CA PRO A 177 7.38 -4.22 2.85
C PRO A 177 8.31 -4.72 3.96
N ALA A 178 7.75 -5.40 4.94
CA ALA A 178 8.46 -6.11 5.99
C ALA A 178 8.41 -7.61 5.68
N ILE A 179 9.50 -8.14 5.14
CA ILE A 179 9.67 -9.54 4.75
C ILE A 179 10.57 -10.22 5.78
N LEU A 180 10.25 -11.47 6.12
CA LEU A 180 11.07 -12.32 6.98
C LEU A 180 11.38 -13.63 6.27
N THR A 181 12.64 -14.06 6.35
CA THR A 181 13.10 -15.35 5.85
C THR A 181 13.56 -16.22 7.02
N ILE A 182 12.96 -17.40 7.17
CA ILE A 182 13.31 -18.39 8.20
C ILE A 182 13.57 -19.71 7.48
N GLU A 183 14.73 -20.32 7.70
CA GLU A 183 15.05 -21.66 7.17
C GLU A 183 14.85 -21.83 5.64
N GLY A 184 14.91 -20.72 4.88
CA GLY A 184 14.69 -20.69 3.44
C GLY A 184 13.29 -20.26 3.02
N ASP A 185 12.31 -20.27 3.93
CA ASP A 185 10.96 -19.81 3.68
C ASP A 185 10.84 -18.31 3.89
N THR A 186 10.42 -17.59 2.85
CA THR A 186 10.31 -16.13 2.84
C THR A 186 8.84 -15.71 2.84
N GLY A 187 8.42 -14.98 3.87
CA GLY A 187 7.05 -14.52 4.07
C GLY A 187 6.93 -13.01 4.27
N LEU A 188 5.77 -12.45 3.93
CA LEU A 188 5.43 -11.06 4.20
C LEU A 188 4.79 -10.96 5.59
N ILE A 189 5.41 -10.24 6.51
CA ILE A 189 4.82 -9.95 7.84
C ILE A 189 3.83 -8.79 7.72
N GLY A 190 4.16 -7.80 6.89
CA GLY A 190 3.40 -6.56 6.79
C GLY A 190 4.10 -5.51 5.94
N ALA A 191 3.69 -4.25 6.09
CA ALA A 191 4.36 -3.11 5.49
C ALA A 191 4.17 -1.83 6.30
N ILE A 192 5.20 -1.00 6.35
CA ILE A 192 5.07 0.40 6.76
C ILE A 192 4.76 1.21 5.51
N ILE A 193 3.63 1.90 5.53
CA ILE A 193 3.12 2.67 4.40
C ILE A 193 2.89 4.09 4.87
N SER A 194 3.44 5.06 4.16
CA SER A 194 3.24 6.48 4.49
C SER A 194 2.71 7.22 3.28
N PHE A 195 1.64 7.97 3.49
CA PHE A 195 1.08 8.89 2.51
C PHE A 195 0.66 10.18 3.20
N TRP A 196 0.83 11.33 2.54
CA TRP A 196 0.51 12.65 3.09
C TRP A 196 1.11 12.91 4.48
N GLY A 197 2.29 12.36 4.75
CA GLY A 197 2.95 12.47 6.06
C GLY A 197 2.34 11.60 7.17
N MET A 198 1.30 10.81 6.89
CA MET A 198 0.70 9.89 7.85
C MET A 198 1.28 8.48 7.68
N PRO A 199 1.94 7.91 8.70
CA PRO A 199 2.43 6.56 8.66
C PRO A 199 1.38 5.55 9.15
N PHE A 200 1.35 4.42 8.46
CA PHE A 200 0.51 3.28 8.77
C PHE A 200 1.36 2.02 8.80
N PHE A 201 0.99 1.07 9.65
CA PHE A 201 1.52 -0.28 9.63
C PHE A 201 0.41 -1.25 9.28
N LEU A 202 0.58 -1.96 8.17
CA LEU A 202 -0.30 -3.05 7.77
C LEU A 202 0.33 -4.37 8.21
N LYS A 203 -0.35 -5.13 9.08
CA LYS A 203 0.08 -6.47 9.50
C LYS A 203 -0.75 -7.54 8.78
N VAL A 204 -0.08 -8.53 8.19
CA VAL A 204 -0.73 -9.61 7.40
C VAL A 204 -0.42 -11.02 7.86
N ALA A 205 0.58 -11.23 8.72
CA ALA A 205 0.85 -12.53 9.34
C ALA A 205 0.10 -12.67 10.68
N ALA A 206 -0.68 -13.75 10.83
CA ALA A 206 -1.54 -14.00 11.98
C ALA A 206 -0.79 -14.48 13.24
N SER A 207 0.36 -15.13 13.11
CA SER A 207 1.07 -15.67 14.28
C SER A 207 2.58 -15.52 14.16
N THR A 208 3.15 -14.69 15.04
CA THR A 208 4.54 -14.82 15.48
C THR A 208 4.62 -15.78 16.68
N GLU A 209 3.65 -16.70 16.85
CA GLU A 209 3.51 -17.49 18.08
C GLU A 209 4.69 -18.43 18.38
N ASN A 210 5.73 -18.47 17.56
CA ASN A 210 7.02 -19.07 17.95
C ASN A 210 8.26 -18.26 17.53
N LEU A 211 8.12 -16.99 17.15
CA LEU A 211 9.27 -16.14 16.83
C LEU A 211 9.79 -15.47 18.11
N CYS A 212 10.54 -16.23 18.90
CA CYS A 212 11.46 -15.63 19.86
C CYS A 212 12.51 -14.82 19.09
N LEU A 213 12.31 -13.52 18.97
CA LEU A 213 13.35 -12.59 18.54
C LEU A 213 14.38 -12.49 19.67
N ASN A 214 15.42 -13.32 19.60
CA ASN A 214 16.62 -13.15 20.44
C ASN A 214 17.39 -11.92 19.96
N VAL A 215 16.98 -10.74 20.42
CA VAL A 215 17.73 -9.50 20.19
C VAL A 215 18.92 -9.51 21.14
N LYS A 216 20.08 -9.98 20.65
CA LYS A 216 21.35 -9.70 21.34
C LYS A 216 21.68 -8.24 21.11
N GLY A 217 21.52 -7.43 22.16
CA GLY A 217 22.02 -6.06 22.17
C GLY A 217 23.53 -6.07 21.87
N LEU A 218 23.95 -5.19 20.96
CA LEU A 218 25.36 -4.83 20.84
C LEU A 218 25.74 -4.13 22.14
N THR A 219 26.54 -4.80 22.97
CA THR A 219 27.33 -4.18 24.04
C THR A 219 28.47 -3.37 23.43
#